data_AF-A0A3Q3QN64-F1
#
_entry.id   AF-A0A3Q3QN64-F1
#
_cell.length_a   1.000
_cell.length_b   1.000
_cell.length_c   1.000
_cell.angle_alpha   90.00
_cell.angle_beta   90.00
_cell.angle_gamma   90.00
#
_symmetry.space_group_name_H-M   'P 1'
#
loop_
_entity.id
_entity.type
_entity.pdbx_description
1 polymer ?
#
loop_
_entity_poly.entity_id
_entity_poly.type
_entity_poly.pdbx_seq_one_letter_code
_entity_poly.pdbx_strand_id
1 'polypeptide(L)'
;MALRMVYSVVLRSRTDLGVSNVRTFVTTAFLCRRVPLGPMPNEDINVKELKSLEKYRSYNRYFRQAEEAQNKPAWWKTYRSYVEKSDPEHGAEQVDISLPYCQPCRIKEVKERSQVMKNNKENVELERAARLRTLKIPLDRVQETWEKSSGPFHIKRLAHHYGVFRDLFPMAYFLPQVSLSICYGQDHNGQVYYGNHLTPTQAASAPQISFDAEEGSLWTLLLTCPDEHLLDSEAEYIHWLVGNIPGGAIHAGEELCHYLPPFPARGTGFHRYIYVLFKQEGPINFEEEVRPSPCHSLVDRTFKTVEFYRKHQDSMTPAGLAFFQCQWDESVTSTFHNTLNMREPVFEFIRPPVYHPPQVKYPHRQPLRYLDRYRDGKEHTYGIY
;
A
#
# COMPACT_ATOMS: atom_id res chain seq x y z
N MET A 1 -24.85 -49.52 -1.91
CA MET A 1 -25.79 -50.65 -1.71
C MET A 1 -26.68 -50.34 -0.52
N ALA A 2 -27.99 -50.37 -0.74
CA ALA A 2 -29.00 -49.92 0.20
C ALA A 2 -29.22 -50.94 1.34
N LEU A 3 -29.37 -50.45 2.57
CA LEU A 3 -29.98 -51.20 3.67
C LEU A 3 -31.23 -50.45 4.11
N ARG A 4 -32.39 -51.03 3.75
CA ARG A 4 -33.70 -50.66 4.28
C ARG A 4 -33.79 -51.21 5.71
N MET A 5 -33.99 -50.34 6.71
CA MET A 5 -34.54 -50.77 8.00
C MET A 5 -36.00 -50.32 8.09
N VAL A 6 -36.88 -51.28 8.29
CA VAL A 6 -38.30 -51.09 8.61
C VAL A 6 -38.42 -51.13 10.12
N TYR A 7 -38.92 -50.07 10.73
CA TYR A 7 -39.37 -50.08 12.13
C TYR A 7 -40.88 -49.88 12.15
N SER A 8 -41.61 -50.92 12.56
CA SER A 8 -43.03 -50.86 12.89
C SER A 8 -43.18 -50.57 14.38
N VAL A 9 -43.81 -49.45 14.73
CA VAL A 9 -44.24 -49.17 16.12
C VAL A 9 -45.77 -49.18 16.13
N VAL A 10 -46.33 -50.18 16.82
CA VAL A 10 -47.77 -50.32 17.08
C VAL A 10 -48.07 -49.61 18.40
N LEU A 11 -48.79 -48.50 18.34
CA LEU A 11 -49.39 -47.86 19.52
C LEU A 11 -50.88 -48.17 19.54
N ARG A 12 -51.30 -48.93 20.56
CA ARG A 12 -52.69 -49.20 20.90
C ARG A 12 -53.35 -47.93 21.46
N SER A 13 -54.46 -47.51 20.87
CA SER A 13 -55.52 -46.77 21.57
C SER A 13 -56.85 -47.49 21.38
N ARG A 14 -57.68 -47.44 22.42
CA ARG A 14 -58.90 -48.21 22.62
C ARG A 14 -60.11 -47.36 22.18
N THR A 15 -61.07 -48.02 21.53
CA THR A 15 -62.50 -47.68 21.33
C THR A 15 -62.86 -46.35 20.67
N ASP A 16 -63.30 -46.39 19.40
CA ASP A 16 -64.73 -46.27 19.04
C ASP A 16 -64.96 -46.47 17.52
N LEU A 17 -66.21 -46.82 17.20
CA LEU A 17 -66.73 -47.33 15.92
C LEU A 17 -66.49 -46.45 14.69
N GLY A 18 -66.27 -47.09 13.53
CA GLY A 18 -66.52 -46.48 12.21
C GLY A 18 -65.54 -46.89 11.11
N VAL A 19 -65.94 -47.81 10.24
CA VAL A 19 -65.20 -48.21 9.04
C VAL A 19 -65.27 -47.10 7.98
N SER A 20 -64.14 -46.60 7.47
CA SER A 20 -63.97 -46.32 6.03
C SER A 20 -62.54 -45.89 5.64
N ASN A 21 -61.96 -46.66 4.72
CA ASN A 21 -60.93 -46.32 3.72
C ASN A 21 -60.01 -45.11 3.99
N VAL A 22 -58.85 -45.36 4.61
CA VAL A 22 -57.73 -44.42 4.59
C VAL A 22 -56.76 -44.80 3.48
N ARG A 23 -56.81 -44.02 2.38
CA ARG A 23 -55.75 -43.98 1.36
C ARG A 23 -54.44 -43.57 2.03
N THR A 24 -53.45 -44.43 2.02
CA THR A 24 -52.06 -44.12 2.40
C THR A 24 -51.49 -43.08 1.45
N PHE A 25 -51.46 -41.82 1.87
CA PHE A 25 -50.57 -40.82 1.28
C PHE A 25 -49.14 -41.14 1.73
N VAL A 26 -48.32 -41.62 0.79
CA VAL A 26 -46.88 -41.74 0.99
C VAL A 26 -46.30 -40.33 0.91
N THR A 27 -46.21 -39.64 2.04
CA THR A 27 -45.38 -38.46 2.18
C THR A 27 -43.93 -38.92 2.29
N THR A 28 -43.21 -38.90 1.18
CA THR A 28 -41.75 -39.00 1.18
C THR A 28 -41.19 -37.76 1.87
N ALA A 29 -40.80 -37.90 3.13
CA ALA A 29 -39.98 -36.90 3.81
C ALA A 29 -38.61 -36.86 3.10
N PHE A 30 -38.40 -35.87 2.23
CA PHE A 30 -37.08 -35.49 1.77
C PHE A 30 -36.30 -34.99 3.00
N LEU A 31 -35.48 -35.87 3.58
CA LEU A 31 -34.38 -35.46 4.43
C LEU A 31 -33.43 -34.65 3.54
N CYS A 32 -33.62 -33.34 3.47
CA CYS A 32 -32.64 -32.41 2.95
C CYS A 32 -31.38 -32.49 3.84
N ARG A 33 -30.55 -33.51 3.64
CA ARG A 33 -29.17 -33.51 4.10
C ARG A 33 -28.48 -32.40 3.34
N ARG A 34 -28.25 -31.27 4.02
CA ARG A 34 -27.48 -30.14 3.50
C ARG A 34 -26.09 -30.66 3.15
N VAL A 35 -25.84 -30.85 1.85
CA VAL A 35 -24.52 -31.22 1.34
C VAL A 35 -23.65 -29.95 1.36
N PRO A 36 -22.40 -30.00 1.84
CA PRO A 36 -21.49 -28.86 1.76
C PRO A 36 -21.21 -28.50 0.30
N LEU A 37 -20.98 -27.22 0.01
CA LEU A 37 -20.76 -26.73 -1.36
C LEU A 37 -19.35 -27.03 -1.89
N GLY A 38 -18.46 -27.49 -1.02
CA GLY A 38 -17.09 -27.88 -1.35
C GLY A 38 -16.52 -28.79 -0.26
N PRO A 39 -15.23 -29.16 -0.36
CA PRO A 39 -14.59 -30.01 0.64
C PRO A 39 -14.62 -29.32 2.01
N MET A 40 -14.89 -30.09 3.07
CA MET A 40 -14.82 -29.59 4.44
C MET A 40 -13.38 -29.61 4.96
N PRO A 41 -13.02 -28.71 5.89
CA PRO A 41 -11.75 -28.80 6.58
C PRO A 41 -11.58 -30.17 7.25
N ASN A 42 -10.37 -30.71 7.20
CA ASN A 42 -9.97 -31.94 7.89
C ASN A 42 -10.66 -33.24 7.40
N GLU A 43 -11.28 -33.25 6.21
CA GLU A 43 -11.81 -34.50 5.62
C GLU A 43 -10.73 -35.53 5.33
N ASP A 44 -9.51 -35.07 5.06
CA ASP A 44 -8.35 -35.93 4.77
C ASP A 44 -7.83 -36.68 6.01
N ILE A 45 -8.29 -36.33 7.21
CA ILE A 45 -7.81 -36.94 8.46
C ILE A 45 -8.48 -38.31 8.64
N ASN A 46 -7.67 -39.38 8.59
CA ASN A 46 -8.15 -40.73 8.88
C ASN A 46 -8.47 -40.93 10.38
N VAL A 47 -9.75 -40.77 10.72
CA VAL A 47 -10.26 -40.86 12.10
C VAL A 47 -10.11 -42.26 12.70
N LYS A 48 -10.05 -43.32 11.88
CA LYS A 48 -9.93 -44.71 12.36
C LYS A 48 -8.61 -44.98 13.07
N GLU A 49 -7.56 -44.25 12.69
CA GLU A 49 -6.20 -44.41 13.19
C GLU A 49 -5.71 -43.19 13.98
N LEU A 50 -6.59 -42.60 14.81
CA LEU A 50 -6.28 -41.36 15.52
C LEU A 50 -5.04 -41.42 16.43
N LYS A 51 -4.71 -42.62 16.94
CA LYS A 51 -3.58 -42.84 17.87
C LYS A 51 -2.21 -42.90 17.16
N SER A 52 -2.15 -43.31 15.90
CA SER A 52 -0.90 -43.37 15.12
C SER A 52 -0.56 -42.05 14.42
N LEU A 53 -1.52 -41.13 14.29
CA LEU A 53 -1.31 -39.83 13.65
C LEU A 53 -0.32 -38.95 14.42
N GLU A 54 0.59 -38.33 13.66
CA GLU A 54 1.51 -37.33 14.18
C GLU A 54 0.74 -36.12 14.73
N LYS A 55 0.95 -35.81 16.01
CA LYS A 55 0.32 -34.66 16.67
C LYS A 55 1.19 -33.41 16.50
N TYR A 56 0.57 -32.25 16.58
CA TYR A 56 1.29 -30.97 16.49
C TYR A 56 2.38 -30.80 17.54
N ARG A 57 2.12 -31.20 18.79
CA ARG A 57 3.05 -31.16 19.95
C ARG A 57 3.63 -29.78 20.30
N SER A 58 3.36 -28.75 19.51
CA SER A 58 3.75 -27.36 19.73
C SER A 58 2.72 -26.42 19.10
N TYR A 59 2.48 -25.29 19.75
CA TYR A 59 1.60 -24.25 19.23
C TYR A 59 2.10 -23.70 17.89
N ASN A 60 3.41 -23.44 17.76
CA ASN A 60 3.98 -22.85 16.53
C ASN A 60 3.77 -23.73 15.29
N ARG A 61 3.83 -25.06 15.43
CA ARG A 61 3.58 -25.97 14.31
C ARG A 61 2.12 -25.93 13.87
N TYR A 62 1.20 -25.86 14.82
CA TYR A 62 -0.22 -25.67 14.52
C TYR A 62 -0.47 -24.31 13.87
N PHE A 63 0.11 -23.24 14.44
CA PHE A 63 -0.07 -21.87 13.99
C PHE A 63 0.35 -21.69 12.52
N ARG A 64 1.51 -22.23 12.12
CA ARG A 64 1.95 -22.19 10.70
C ARG A 64 0.94 -22.85 9.76
N GLN A 65 0.42 -24.02 10.13
CA GLN A 65 -0.59 -24.69 9.31
C GLN A 65 -1.93 -23.95 9.29
N ALA A 66 -2.29 -23.28 10.38
CA ALA A 66 -3.49 -22.45 10.45
C ALA A 66 -3.36 -21.21 9.53
N GLU A 67 -2.20 -20.55 9.50
CA GLU A 67 -1.94 -19.43 8.57
C GLU A 67 -1.97 -19.89 7.10
N GLU A 68 -1.37 -21.04 6.79
CA GLU A 68 -1.44 -21.63 5.45
C GLU A 68 -2.88 -21.94 5.03
N ALA A 69 -3.70 -22.47 5.96
CA ALA A 69 -5.11 -22.73 5.71
C ALA A 69 -5.92 -21.44 5.54
N GLN A 70 -5.59 -20.38 6.28
CA GLN A 70 -6.24 -19.07 6.18
C GLN A 70 -5.98 -18.39 4.82
N ASN A 71 -4.80 -18.60 4.23
CA ASN A 71 -4.43 -18.01 2.95
C ASN A 71 -5.04 -18.73 1.73
N LYS A 72 -5.59 -19.94 1.92
CA LYS A 72 -6.23 -20.70 0.84
C LYS A 72 -7.63 -20.15 0.52
N PRO A 73 -8.02 -20.15 -0.76
CA PRO A 73 -9.38 -19.78 -1.14
C PRO A 73 -10.38 -20.76 -0.52
N ALA A 74 -11.45 -20.24 0.06
CA ALA A 74 -12.52 -21.03 0.67
C ALA A 74 -13.87 -20.66 0.05
N TRP A 75 -14.76 -21.66 -0.05
CA TRP A 75 -16.09 -21.48 -0.64
C TRP A 75 -17.09 -20.81 0.30
N TRP A 76 -16.81 -20.78 1.62
CA TRP A 76 -17.60 -20.04 2.60
C TRP A 76 -17.15 -18.57 2.71
N LYS A 77 -17.96 -17.75 3.38
CA LYS A 77 -17.63 -16.33 3.60
C LYS A 77 -16.39 -16.20 4.48
N THR A 78 -15.38 -15.49 4.00
CA THR A 78 -14.14 -15.22 4.74
C THR A 78 -13.99 -13.73 5.01
N TYR A 79 -13.26 -13.36 6.06
CA TYR A 79 -12.89 -11.96 6.32
C TYR A 79 -12.23 -11.32 5.08
N ARG A 80 -11.29 -12.05 4.47
CA ARG A 80 -10.59 -11.65 3.24
C ARG A 80 -11.56 -11.31 2.12
N SER A 81 -12.58 -12.14 1.88
CA SER A 81 -13.59 -11.86 0.85
C SER A 81 -14.39 -10.57 1.07
N TYR A 82 -14.54 -10.10 2.31
CA TYR A 82 -15.19 -8.80 2.57
C TYR A 82 -14.25 -7.64 2.29
N VAL A 83 -12.98 -7.75 2.68
CA VAL A 83 -11.95 -6.74 2.44
C VAL A 83 -11.65 -6.60 0.95
N GLU A 84 -11.52 -7.72 0.24
CA GLU A 84 -11.25 -7.74 -1.20
C GLU A 84 -12.42 -7.19 -2.01
N LYS A 85 -13.68 -7.43 -1.60
CA LYS A 85 -14.85 -6.84 -2.27
C LYS A 85 -14.98 -5.34 -2.09
N SER A 86 -14.44 -4.80 -1.00
CA SER A 86 -14.43 -3.34 -0.78
C SER A 86 -13.34 -2.63 -1.57
N ASP A 87 -12.36 -3.36 -2.10
CA ASP A 87 -11.27 -2.80 -2.87
C ASP A 87 -11.62 -2.86 -4.37
N PRO A 88 -11.88 -1.72 -5.03
CA PRO A 88 -12.30 -1.68 -6.43
C PRO A 88 -11.22 -2.16 -7.41
N GLU A 89 -9.95 -2.19 -7.00
CA GLU A 89 -8.81 -2.60 -7.83
C GLU A 89 -8.39 -4.05 -7.59
N HIS A 90 -9.08 -4.76 -6.68
CA HIS A 90 -8.70 -6.11 -6.32
C HIS A 90 -8.91 -7.10 -7.48
N GLY A 91 -7.81 -7.64 -8.02
CA GLY A 91 -7.81 -8.60 -9.12
C GLY A 91 -7.52 -7.99 -10.50
N ALA A 92 -7.26 -6.69 -10.57
CA ALA A 92 -6.71 -6.05 -11.76
C ALA A 92 -5.31 -6.59 -12.08
N GLU A 93 -5.13 -7.06 -13.33
CA GLU A 93 -3.78 -7.37 -13.83
C GLU A 93 -3.02 -6.06 -14.02
N GLN A 94 -1.90 -5.92 -13.31
CA GLN A 94 -1.05 -4.74 -13.43
C GLN A 94 0.00 -4.95 -14.53
N VAL A 95 0.19 -3.92 -15.34
CA VAL A 95 1.16 -3.91 -16.44
C VAL A 95 2.54 -3.51 -15.93
N ASP A 96 3.56 -4.24 -16.35
CA ASP A 96 4.96 -3.91 -16.07
C ASP A 96 5.49 -2.90 -17.10
N ILE A 97 5.81 -1.69 -16.65
CA ILE A 97 6.39 -0.61 -17.48
C ILE A 97 7.88 -0.39 -17.17
N SER A 98 8.55 -1.38 -16.57
CA SER A 98 9.97 -1.31 -16.20
C SER A 98 10.91 -1.39 -17.39
N LEU A 99 12.14 -0.88 -17.19
CA LEU A 99 13.29 -1.30 -17.98
C LEU A 99 13.49 -2.82 -17.94
N PRO A 100 13.98 -3.44 -19.02
CA PRO A 100 14.22 -4.88 -19.05
C PRO A 100 15.26 -5.28 -18.00
N TYR A 101 14.89 -6.20 -17.11
CA TYR A 101 15.79 -6.70 -16.08
C TYR A 101 16.76 -7.75 -16.64
N CYS A 102 18.05 -7.42 -16.72
CA CYS A 102 19.10 -8.36 -17.08
C CYS A 102 19.38 -9.34 -15.94
N GLN A 103 18.75 -10.52 -15.98
CA GLN A 103 18.97 -11.53 -14.96
C GLN A 103 20.38 -12.14 -15.06
N PRO A 104 21.22 -12.06 -14.00
CA PRO A 104 22.51 -12.70 -14.02
C PRO A 104 22.38 -14.23 -14.05
N CYS A 105 23.43 -14.91 -14.51
CA CYS A 105 23.44 -16.37 -14.55
C CYS A 105 23.36 -16.95 -13.13
N ARG A 106 22.19 -17.47 -12.75
CA ARG A 106 21.90 -18.04 -11.42
C ARG A 106 22.94 -19.07 -10.96
N ILE A 107 23.45 -19.89 -11.88
CA ILE A 107 24.43 -20.93 -11.55
C ILE A 107 25.75 -20.30 -11.06
N LYS A 108 26.23 -19.25 -11.73
CA LYS A 108 27.46 -18.54 -11.34
C LYS A 108 27.29 -17.88 -9.97
N GLU A 109 26.17 -17.18 -9.77
CA GLU A 109 25.88 -16.48 -8.53
C GLU A 109 25.76 -17.44 -7.34
N VAL A 110 25.06 -18.57 -7.51
CA VAL A 110 24.94 -19.60 -6.46
C VAL A 110 26.31 -20.20 -6.12
N LYS A 111 27.17 -20.43 -7.12
CA LYS A 111 28.53 -20.95 -6.90
C LYS A 111 29.38 -19.97 -6.10
N GLU A 112 29.34 -18.68 -6.45
CA GLU A 112 30.05 -17.62 -5.73
C GLU A 112 29.57 -17.50 -4.28
N ARG A 113 28.25 -17.43 -4.07
CA ARG A 113 27.65 -17.39 -2.72
C ARG A 113 28.02 -18.63 -1.90
N SER A 114 28.02 -19.81 -2.51
CA SER A 114 28.41 -21.06 -1.85
C SER A 114 29.89 -21.04 -1.44
N GLN A 115 30.78 -20.53 -2.29
CA GLN A 115 32.20 -20.38 -1.96
C GLN A 115 32.41 -19.40 -0.81
N VAL A 116 31.73 -18.24 -0.82
CA VAL A 116 31.78 -17.27 0.28
C VAL A 116 31.29 -17.90 1.59
N MET A 117 30.17 -18.64 1.56
CA MET A 117 29.67 -19.36 2.74
C MET A 117 30.65 -20.41 3.25
N LYS A 118 31.34 -21.12 2.34
CA LYS A 118 32.35 -22.12 2.70
C LYS A 118 33.54 -21.46 3.40
N ASN A 119 34.08 -20.39 2.81
CA ASN A 119 35.19 -19.62 3.38
C ASN A 119 34.83 -19.04 4.76
N ASN A 120 33.60 -18.52 4.92
CA ASN A 120 33.13 -17.99 6.20
C ASN A 120 33.01 -19.09 7.28
N LYS A 121 32.62 -20.31 6.91
CA LYS A 121 32.53 -21.46 7.83
C LYS A 121 33.90 -22.03 8.20
N GLU A 122 34.88 -21.95 7.30
CA GLU A 122 36.27 -22.35 7.57
C GLU A 122 36.98 -21.39 8.52
N ASN A 123 36.52 -20.13 8.61
CA ASN A 123 37.08 -19.14 9.51
C ASN A 123 36.70 -19.39 10.98
N VAL A 124 37.68 -19.83 11.77
CA VAL A 124 37.54 -20.13 13.20
C VAL A 124 37.21 -18.89 14.04
N GLU A 125 37.67 -17.70 13.66
CA GLU A 125 37.40 -16.46 14.38
C GLU A 125 35.93 -16.05 14.24
N LEU A 126 35.37 -16.19 13.03
CA LEU A 126 33.95 -15.93 12.78
C LEU A 126 33.07 -16.91 13.55
N GLU A 127 33.44 -18.20 13.62
CA GLU A 127 32.75 -19.19 14.45
C GLU A 127 32.76 -18.80 15.93
N ARG A 128 33.94 -18.44 16.45
CA ARG A 128 34.11 -18.05 17.86
C ARG A 128 33.30 -16.78 18.16
N ALA A 129 33.34 -15.79 17.28
CA ALA A 129 32.59 -14.53 17.45
C ALA A 129 31.07 -14.76 17.37
N ALA A 130 30.59 -15.64 16.48
CA ALA A 130 29.19 -16.01 16.39
C ALA A 130 28.74 -16.76 17.66
N ARG A 131 29.53 -17.72 18.15
CA ARG A 131 29.25 -18.49 19.38
C ARG A 131 29.18 -17.59 20.62
N LEU A 132 30.08 -16.62 20.71
CA LEU A 132 30.11 -15.64 21.81
C LEU A 132 29.14 -14.46 21.61
N ARG A 133 28.42 -14.41 20.47
CA ARG A 133 27.50 -13.33 20.08
C ARG A 133 28.15 -11.94 20.04
N THR A 134 29.44 -11.89 19.70
CA THR A 134 30.21 -10.64 19.55
C THR A 134 30.34 -10.19 18.10
N LEU A 135 29.96 -11.03 17.13
CA LEU A 135 30.02 -10.73 15.70
C LEU A 135 29.12 -9.52 15.35
N LYS A 136 29.72 -8.51 14.71
CA LYS A 136 29.02 -7.35 14.15
C LYS A 136 29.12 -7.36 12.64
N ILE A 137 27.99 -7.11 11.96
CA ILE A 137 27.93 -7.03 10.51
C ILE A 137 28.04 -5.54 10.12
N PRO A 138 28.94 -5.16 9.20
CA PRO A 138 29.03 -3.79 8.72
C PRO A 138 27.76 -3.44 7.91
N LEU A 139 27.03 -2.43 8.38
CA LEU A 139 25.75 -2.04 7.78
C LEU A 139 25.92 -1.43 6.39
N ASP A 140 26.97 -0.65 6.16
CA ASP A 140 27.25 -0.01 4.87
C ASP A 140 27.38 -1.06 3.75
N ARG A 141 28.10 -2.16 4.00
CA ARG A 141 28.21 -3.28 3.05
C ARG A 141 26.87 -3.99 2.82
N VAL A 142 26.06 -4.11 3.87
CA VAL A 142 24.72 -4.70 3.73
C VAL A 142 23.84 -3.82 2.86
N GLN A 143 23.92 -2.50 3.01
CA GLN A 143 23.19 -1.55 2.19
C GLN A 143 23.64 -1.60 0.72
N GLU A 144 24.94 -1.51 0.44
CA GLU A 144 25.47 -1.59 -0.93
C GLU A 144 25.08 -2.90 -1.63
N THR A 145 25.13 -4.03 -0.91
CA THR A 145 24.72 -5.33 -1.46
C THR A 145 23.21 -5.44 -1.63
N TRP A 146 22.43 -4.82 -0.74
CA TRP A 146 20.97 -4.77 -0.84
C TRP A 146 20.54 -3.96 -2.06
N GLU A 147 21.07 -2.75 -2.25
CA GLU A 147 20.78 -1.85 -3.37
C GLU A 147 20.98 -2.54 -4.72
N LYS A 148 22.07 -3.31 -4.88
CA LYS A 148 22.38 -4.04 -6.11
C LYS A 148 21.55 -5.31 -6.34
N SER A 149 20.93 -5.87 -5.30
CA SER A 149 20.28 -7.19 -5.37
C SER A 149 18.76 -7.11 -5.17
N SER A 150 18.32 -7.00 -3.92
CA SER A 150 16.90 -7.08 -3.53
C SER A 150 16.25 -5.71 -3.31
N GLY A 151 17.04 -4.64 -3.38
CA GLY A 151 16.61 -3.24 -3.27
C GLY A 151 15.40 -2.91 -4.12
N PRO A 152 15.48 -3.05 -5.46
CA PRO A 152 14.38 -2.72 -6.37
C PRO A 152 13.05 -3.39 -6.01
N PHE A 153 13.07 -4.66 -5.60
CA PHE A 153 11.86 -5.39 -5.21
C PHE A 153 11.26 -4.91 -3.90
N HIS A 154 12.10 -4.55 -2.93
CA HIS A 154 11.65 -4.00 -1.66
C HIS A 154 11.09 -2.59 -1.85
N ILE A 155 11.73 -1.76 -2.68
CA ILE A 155 11.27 -0.42 -3.00
C ILE A 155 9.94 -0.49 -3.74
N LYS A 156 9.79 -1.40 -4.72
CA LYS A 156 8.49 -1.66 -5.37
C LYS A 156 7.41 -1.99 -4.34
N ARG A 157 7.69 -2.90 -3.39
CA ARG A 157 6.73 -3.26 -2.34
C ARG A 157 6.37 -2.06 -1.45
N LEU A 158 7.34 -1.20 -1.13
CA LEU A 158 7.10 0.04 -0.39
C LEU A 158 6.24 1.00 -1.21
N ALA A 159 6.54 1.21 -2.48
CA ALA A 159 5.75 2.06 -3.37
C ALA A 159 4.29 1.60 -3.48
N HIS A 160 4.03 0.29 -3.54
CA HIS A 160 2.66 -0.25 -3.43
C HIS A 160 2.03 0.06 -2.07
N HIS A 161 2.75 -0.12 -0.97
CA HIS A 161 2.23 0.15 0.37
C HIS A 161 1.85 1.62 0.56
N TYR A 162 2.68 2.53 0.04
CA TYR A 162 2.42 3.96 0.09
C TYR A 162 1.38 4.42 -0.95
N GLY A 163 0.94 3.58 -1.89
CA GLY A 163 -0.01 3.96 -2.94
C GLY A 163 0.58 4.76 -4.10
N VAL A 164 1.92 4.82 -4.22
CA VAL A 164 2.60 5.62 -5.27
C VAL A 164 2.20 5.18 -6.67
N PHE A 165 2.20 3.87 -6.95
CA PHE A 165 1.82 3.37 -8.27
C PHE A 165 0.34 3.58 -8.56
N ARG A 166 -0.55 3.41 -7.57
CA ARG A 166 -1.98 3.62 -7.76
C ARG A 166 -2.28 5.04 -8.23
N ASP A 167 -1.62 6.02 -7.61
CA ASP A 167 -1.90 7.44 -7.86
C ASP A 167 -1.15 7.96 -9.11
N LEU A 168 0.13 7.60 -9.31
CA LEU A 168 0.93 8.09 -10.45
C LEU A 168 0.79 7.28 -11.74
N PHE A 169 0.51 5.97 -11.64
CA PHE A 169 0.50 5.01 -12.74
C PHE A 169 -0.62 3.96 -12.55
N PRO A 170 -1.90 4.35 -12.67
CA PRO A 170 -3.01 3.45 -12.40
C PRO A 170 -2.90 2.21 -13.28
N MET A 171 -3.08 1.03 -12.66
CA MET A 171 -2.96 -0.28 -13.32
C MET A 171 -1.56 -0.66 -13.84
N ALA A 172 -0.51 0.10 -13.50
CA ALA A 172 0.86 -0.20 -13.89
C ALA A 172 1.82 -0.15 -12.70
N TYR A 173 2.95 -0.83 -12.82
CA TYR A 173 4.06 -0.74 -11.89
C TYR A 173 5.39 -0.77 -12.65
N PHE A 174 6.44 -0.29 -12.00
CA PHE A 174 7.81 -0.56 -12.46
C PHE A 174 8.73 -0.97 -11.32
N LEU A 175 9.84 -1.58 -11.69
CA LEU A 175 10.95 -1.92 -10.82
C LEU A 175 12.00 -0.80 -10.91
N PRO A 176 12.26 -0.07 -9.81
CA PRO A 176 13.27 0.98 -9.81
C PRO A 176 14.66 0.33 -9.80
N GLN A 177 15.23 0.12 -10.99
CA GLN A 177 16.54 -0.51 -11.16
C GLN A 177 17.68 0.46 -10.90
N VAL A 178 17.45 1.76 -11.16
CA VAL A 178 18.45 2.81 -10.96
C VAL A 178 18.26 3.40 -9.56
N SER A 179 19.30 3.29 -8.73
CA SER A 179 19.32 3.88 -7.39
C SER A 179 19.48 5.40 -7.48
N LEU A 180 18.51 6.13 -6.94
CA LEU A 180 18.49 7.58 -6.91
C LEU A 180 18.91 8.06 -5.52
N SER A 181 20.06 8.74 -5.43
CA SER A 181 20.55 9.35 -4.19
C SER A 181 20.20 10.83 -4.18
N ILE A 182 19.37 11.27 -3.25
CA ILE A 182 18.90 12.66 -3.14
C ILE A 182 19.23 13.17 -1.74
N CYS A 183 19.90 14.32 -1.68
CA CYS A 183 20.30 14.97 -0.44
C CYS A 183 19.88 16.44 -0.46
N TYR A 184 19.10 16.85 0.54
CA TYR A 184 18.82 18.26 0.81
C TYR A 184 19.86 18.85 1.76
N GLY A 185 20.41 20.01 1.39
CA GLY A 185 21.46 20.68 2.15
C GLY A 185 22.83 20.00 2.04
N GLN A 186 23.81 20.55 2.78
CA GLN A 186 25.17 19.99 2.83
C GLN A 186 25.33 18.91 3.90
N ASP A 187 24.41 18.85 4.86
CA ASP A 187 24.44 17.88 5.95
C ASP A 187 23.72 16.58 5.53
N HIS A 188 24.30 15.42 5.85
CA HIS A 188 23.71 14.09 5.57
C HIS A 188 22.32 13.86 6.20
N ASN A 189 21.83 14.79 7.02
CA ASN A 189 20.54 14.71 7.70
C ASN A 189 19.34 14.92 6.74
N GLY A 190 19.57 15.48 5.55
CA GLY A 190 18.54 15.72 4.54
C GLY A 190 18.41 14.64 3.46
N GLN A 191 18.92 13.42 3.69
CA GLN A 191 18.86 12.35 2.70
C GLN A 191 17.43 11.81 2.53
N VAL A 192 16.99 11.67 1.27
CA VAL A 192 15.72 11.04 0.90
C VAL A 192 15.94 9.55 0.71
N TYR A 193 15.02 8.75 1.24
CA TYR A 193 14.95 7.31 1.06
C TYR A 193 13.61 6.92 0.43
N TYR A 194 12.80 6.13 1.14
CA TYR A 194 11.56 5.54 0.64
C TYR A 194 10.43 5.72 1.68
N GLY A 195 10.10 6.98 1.97
CA GLY A 195 9.05 7.37 2.90
C GLY A 195 9.54 7.91 4.25
N ASN A 196 10.83 8.27 4.37
CA ASN A 196 11.31 8.97 5.56
C ASN A 196 10.69 10.37 5.67
N HIS A 197 10.68 10.92 6.89
CA HIS A 197 10.14 12.26 7.13
C HIS A 197 11.20 13.33 6.89
N LEU A 198 10.86 14.35 6.11
CA LEU A 198 11.65 15.57 5.93
C LEU A 198 10.75 16.78 6.13
N THR A 199 11.28 17.83 6.75
CA THR A 199 10.52 19.06 6.97
C THR A 199 10.59 19.99 5.77
N PRO A 200 9.58 20.87 5.55
CA PRO A 200 9.62 21.86 4.49
C PRO A 200 10.85 22.77 4.58
N THR A 201 11.26 23.13 5.81
CA THR A 201 12.49 23.89 6.08
C THR A 201 13.74 23.19 5.53
N GLN A 202 13.85 21.86 5.68
CA GLN A 202 14.99 21.09 5.14
C GLN A 202 14.96 21.04 3.61
N ALA A 203 13.76 20.95 3.03
CA ALA A 203 13.54 20.90 1.59
C ALA A 203 13.28 22.28 0.96
N ALA A 204 13.75 23.37 1.58
CA ALA A 204 13.52 24.72 1.09
C ALA A 204 14.23 25.02 -0.24
N SER A 205 15.42 24.44 -0.46
CA SER A 205 16.19 24.57 -1.69
C SER A 205 16.22 23.26 -2.48
N ALA A 206 16.47 23.36 -3.79
CA ALA A 206 16.62 22.18 -4.65
C ALA A 206 17.71 21.24 -4.09
N PRO A 207 17.49 19.91 -4.12
CA PRO A 207 18.44 18.95 -3.59
C PRO A 207 19.61 18.71 -4.56
N GLN A 208 20.67 18.11 -4.02
CA GLN A 208 21.70 17.46 -4.81
C GLN A 208 21.27 16.03 -5.10
N ILE A 209 21.29 15.65 -6.38
CA ILE A 209 20.86 14.32 -6.82
C ILE A 209 21.98 13.67 -7.62
N SER A 210 22.23 12.40 -7.33
CA SER A 210 23.18 11.55 -8.05
C SER A 210 22.58 10.18 -8.32
N PHE A 211 22.90 9.62 -9.49
CA PHE A 211 22.49 8.29 -9.90
C PHE A 211 23.50 7.74 -10.92
N ASP A 212 23.55 6.41 -11.03
CA ASP A 212 24.45 5.73 -11.95
C ASP A 212 23.87 5.81 -13.38
N ALA A 213 24.51 6.61 -14.24
CA ALA A 213 24.11 6.86 -15.61
C ALA A 213 25.19 6.43 -16.60
N GLU A 214 24.78 5.84 -17.72
CA GLU A 214 25.68 5.49 -18.83
C GLU A 214 26.10 6.75 -19.61
N GLU A 215 27.33 6.80 -20.11
CA GLU A 215 27.79 7.92 -20.94
C GLU A 215 26.93 8.05 -22.21
N GLY A 216 26.46 9.26 -22.49
CA GLY A 216 25.59 9.55 -23.65
C GLY A 216 24.11 9.18 -23.46
N SER A 217 23.71 8.65 -22.29
CA SER A 217 22.30 8.46 -21.96
C SER A 217 21.63 9.78 -21.58
N LEU A 218 20.32 9.88 -21.83
CA LEU A 218 19.50 11.03 -21.49
C LEU A 218 18.45 10.63 -20.46
N TRP A 219 18.17 11.54 -19.51
CA TRP A 219 17.27 11.28 -18.40
C TRP A 219 16.31 12.44 -18.16
N THR A 220 15.16 12.14 -17.56
CA THR A 220 14.20 13.14 -17.11
C THR A 220 13.88 12.90 -15.65
N LEU A 221 13.94 13.96 -14.85
CA LEU A 221 13.63 13.94 -13.43
C LEU A 221 12.33 14.69 -13.17
N LEU A 222 11.41 14.04 -12.46
CA LEU A 222 10.12 14.58 -12.06
C LEU A 222 10.02 14.54 -10.53
N LEU A 223 9.57 15.64 -9.92
CA LEU A 223 9.12 15.70 -8.53
C LEU A 223 7.66 16.14 -8.50
N THR A 224 6.77 15.25 -8.04
CA THR A 224 5.34 15.54 -7.89
C THR A 224 4.80 15.20 -6.50
N CYS A 225 3.69 15.83 -6.16
CA CYS A 225 2.95 15.63 -4.92
C CYS A 225 1.46 15.39 -5.23
N PRO A 226 0.97 14.14 -5.12
CA PRO A 226 -0.45 13.82 -5.33
C PRO A 226 -1.35 14.28 -4.18
N ASP A 227 -0.80 14.55 -2.99
CA ASP A 227 -1.60 14.82 -1.79
C ASP A 227 -1.85 16.32 -1.52
N GLU A 228 -1.26 17.23 -2.31
CA GLU A 228 -1.19 18.66 -2.01
C GLU A 228 -2.16 19.54 -2.80
N HIS A 229 -2.80 18.97 -3.83
CA HIS A 229 -3.68 19.74 -4.70
C HIS A 229 -4.94 20.21 -3.96
N LEU A 230 -5.21 21.53 -4.01
CA LEU A 230 -6.20 22.19 -3.13
C LEU A 230 -7.63 22.14 -3.67
N LEU A 231 -7.82 21.83 -4.94
CA LEU A 231 -9.12 21.95 -5.64
C LEU A 231 -9.63 20.62 -6.21
N ASP A 232 -8.79 19.93 -6.96
CA ASP A 232 -9.04 18.61 -7.56
C ASP A 232 -8.31 17.53 -6.75
N SER A 233 -8.98 16.42 -6.45
CA SER A 233 -8.40 15.28 -5.70
C SER A 233 -7.60 14.33 -6.58
N GLU A 234 -7.81 14.35 -7.90
CA GLU A 234 -7.16 13.45 -8.86
C GLU A 234 -5.96 14.13 -9.56
N ALA A 235 -5.67 15.38 -9.22
CA ALA A 235 -4.58 16.14 -9.79
C ALA A 235 -3.43 16.28 -8.79
N GLU A 236 -2.23 16.46 -9.33
CA GLU A 236 -0.99 16.59 -8.58
C GLU A 236 -0.44 18.01 -8.76
N TYR A 237 0.44 18.44 -7.85
CA TYR A 237 1.32 19.56 -8.14
C TYR A 237 2.71 19.08 -8.53
N ILE A 238 3.25 19.68 -9.58
CA ILE A 238 4.64 19.48 -10.00
C ILE A 238 5.55 20.47 -9.28
N HIS A 239 6.50 19.97 -8.50
CA HIS A 239 7.44 20.80 -7.78
C HIS A 239 8.71 21.04 -8.58
N TRP A 240 9.15 20.06 -9.37
CA TRP A 240 10.35 20.20 -10.18
C TRP A 240 10.31 19.27 -11.38
N LEU A 241 10.74 19.76 -12.54
CA LEU A 241 10.83 18.97 -13.77
C LEU A 241 12.05 19.39 -14.57
N VAL A 242 12.94 18.45 -14.81
CA VAL A 242 14.15 18.65 -15.62
C VAL A 242 14.22 17.56 -16.68
N GLY A 243 14.16 17.96 -17.95
CA GLY A 243 14.25 17.07 -19.11
C GLY A 243 15.66 17.02 -19.70
N ASN A 244 15.90 16.05 -20.57
CA ASN A 244 17.09 15.96 -21.41
C ASN A 244 18.42 16.06 -20.62
N ILE A 245 18.47 15.47 -19.42
CA ILE A 245 19.66 15.47 -18.55
C ILE A 245 20.73 14.57 -19.17
N PRO A 246 21.91 15.08 -19.55
CA PRO A 246 22.98 14.26 -20.12
C PRO A 246 23.70 13.49 -19.00
N GLY A 247 23.61 12.16 -19.05
CA GLY A 247 24.15 11.27 -18.03
C GLY A 247 23.58 11.58 -16.65
N GLY A 248 24.46 11.83 -15.67
CA GLY A 248 24.08 12.21 -14.30
C GLY A 248 24.14 13.71 -14.02
N ALA A 249 24.39 14.56 -15.03
CA ALA A 249 24.65 15.99 -14.83
C ALA A 249 23.37 16.84 -14.87
N ILE A 250 22.65 16.89 -13.75
CA ILE A 250 21.31 17.52 -13.67
C ILE A 250 21.32 19.01 -14.04
N HIS A 251 22.38 19.73 -13.67
CA HIS A 251 22.53 21.15 -14.01
C HIS A 251 22.70 21.41 -15.52
N ALA A 252 23.04 20.39 -16.30
CA ALA A 252 23.16 20.49 -17.75
C ALA A 252 21.86 20.11 -18.48
N GLY A 253 20.84 19.64 -17.76
CA GLY A 253 19.52 19.36 -18.30
C GLY A 253 18.69 20.62 -18.53
N GLU A 254 17.61 20.47 -19.27
CA GLU A 254 16.65 21.52 -19.57
C GLU A 254 15.63 21.63 -18.43
N GLU A 255 15.67 22.72 -17.65
CA GLU A 255 14.71 22.95 -16.58
C GLU A 255 13.35 23.38 -17.16
N LEU A 256 12.41 22.44 -17.21
CA LEU A 256 11.05 22.66 -17.73
C LEU A 256 10.14 23.31 -16.68
N CYS A 257 10.37 23.01 -15.41
CA CYS A 257 9.67 23.62 -14.30
C CYS A 257 10.61 23.80 -13.12
N HIS A 258 10.80 25.05 -12.69
CA HIS A 258 11.72 25.36 -11.59
C HIS A 258 11.27 24.76 -10.26
N TYR A 259 12.25 24.49 -9.39
CA TYR A 259 12.01 23.91 -8.08
C TYR A 259 11.12 24.81 -7.21
N LEU A 260 10.00 24.24 -6.73
CA LEU A 260 9.12 24.84 -5.74
C LEU A 260 9.24 24.03 -4.44
N PRO A 261 9.62 24.64 -3.30
CA PRO A 261 9.67 23.93 -2.03
C PRO A 261 8.31 23.30 -1.69
N PRO A 262 8.29 22.22 -0.90
CA PRO A 262 7.06 21.63 -0.38
C PRO A 262 6.28 22.65 0.48
N PHE A 263 4.95 22.72 0.35
CA PHE A 263 4.09 23.64 1.10
C PHE A 263 2.83 22.93 1.66
N PRO A 264 2.97 21.79 2.37
CA PRO A 264 1.83 21.02 2.84
C PRO A 264 0.95 21.88 3.76
N ALA A 265 -0.33 22.01 3.41
CA ALA A 265 -1.25 22.89 4.14
C ALA A 265 -1.45 22.45 5.59
N ARG A 266 -1.75 23.40 6.47
CA ARG A 266 -1.92 23.10 7.88
C ARG A 266 -3.15 22.23 8.10
N GLY A 267 -2.97 21.09 8.76
CA GLY A 267 -4.07 20.18 9.16
C GLY A 267 -4.47 19.15 8.11
N THR A 268 -3.77 19.04 6.97
CA THR A 268 -3.99 17.99 5.96
C THR A 268 -3.25 16.68 6.26
N GLY A 269 -2.23 16.72 7.13
CA GLY A 269 -1.47 15.55 7.56
C GLY A 269 -0.12 15.42 6.87
N PHE A 270 0.24 14.19 6.49
CA PHE A 270 1.51 13.90 5.80
C PHE A 270 1.27 13.82 4.30
N HIS A 271 2.05 14.57 3.53
CA HIS A 271 2.03 14.56 2.07
C HIS A 271 3.24 13.78 1.55
N ARG A 272 3.06 13.01 0.48
CA ARG A 272 4.12 12.23 -0.16
C ARG A 272 4.69 13.01 -1.34
N TYR A 273 5.99 13.28 -1.29
CA TYR A 273 6.74 13.92 -2.37
C TYR A 273 7.54 12.87 -3.09
N ILE A 274 7.26 12.68 -4.38
CA ILE A 274 7.72 11.53 -5.15
C ILE A 274 8.64 11.99 -6.26
N TYR A 275 9.87 11.49 -6.23
CA TYR A 275 10.83 11.61 -7.30
C TYR A 275 10.71 10.41 -8.24
N VAL A 276 10.46 10.68 -9.51
CA VAL A 276 10.49 9.68 -10.58
C VAL A 276 11.62 10.03 -11.54
N LEU A 277 12.52 9.08 -11.77
CA LEU A 277 13.58 9.20 -12.77
C LEU A 277 13.21 8.35 -13.97
N PHE A 278 13.18 8.98 -15.14
CA PHE A 278 12.92 8.31 -16.40
C PHE A 278 14.18 8.25 -17.27
N LYS A 279 14.43 7.10 -17.91
CA LYS A 279 15.45 6.94 -18.96
C LYS A 279 14.83 7.30 -20.30
N GLN A 280 15.50 8.16 -21.07
CA GLN A 280 15.11 8.53 -22.42
C GLN A 280 15.93 7.74 -23.44
N GLU A 281 15.30 7.33 -24.55
CA GLU A 281 16.01 6.68 -25.68
C GLU A 281 16.74 7.70 -26.57
N GLY A 282 16.27 8.94 -26.56
CA GLY A 282 16.82 10.06 -27.32
C GLY A 282 16.31 11.40 -26.81
N PRO A 283 16.75 12.53 -27.39
CA PRO A 283 16.29 13.85 -26.99
C PRO A 283 14.79 14.01 -27.28
N ILE A 284 14.04 14.47 -26.29
CA ILE A 284 12.59 14.69 -26.38
C ILE A 284 12.33 16.19 -26.44
N ASN A 285 11.43 16.62 -27.32
CA ASN A 285 10.96 17.99 -27.32
C ASN A 285 9.87 18.16 -26.25
N PHE A 286 10.12 19.03 -25.26
CA PHE A 286 9.21 19.32 -24.15
C PHE A 286 8.57 20.71 -24.22
N GLU A 287 8.54 21.37 -25.38
CA GLU A 287 7.99 22.72 -25.56
C GLU A 287 6.60 22.92 -24.92
N GLU A 288 5.70 21.93 -24.97
CA GLU A 288 4.36 22.00 -24.36
C GLU A 288 4.35 21.93 -22.83
N GLU A 289 5.38 21.35 -22.23
CA GLU A 289 5.49 21.10 -20.78
C GLU A 289 6.36 22.15 -20.07
N VAL A 290 6.97 23.06 -20.84
CA VAL A 290 7.74 24.20 -20.32
C VAL A 290 6.79 25.16 -19.61
N ARG A 291 7.11 25.44 -18.35
CA ARG A 291 6.40 26.42 -17.53
C ARG A 291 7.22 27.70 -17.42
N PRO A 292 6.59 28.85 -17.14
CA PRO A 292 7.32 30.08 -16.90
C PRO A 292 8.32 29.90 -15.75
N SER A 293 9.46 30.57 -15.81
CA SER A 293 10.43 30.59 -14.72
C SER A 293 10.54 32.03 -14.19
N PRO A 294 10.10 32.33 -12.95
CA PRO A 294 9.48 31.45 -11.97
C PRO A 294 7.93 31.32 -12.10
N CYS A 295 7.43 30.10 -12.25
CA CYS A 295 6.02 29.67 -12.11
C CYS A 295 5.55 29.53 -10.63
N HIS A 296 4.94 30.59 -10.10
CA HIS A 296 4.26 30.56 -8.79
C HIS A 296 2.74 30.32 -8.90
N SER A 297 2.23 30.19 -10.12
CA SER A 297 0.81 29.92 -10.39
C SER A 297 0.49 28.45 -10.13
N LEU A 298 -0.43 28.19 -9.20
CA LEU A 298 -0.84 26.82 -8.88
C LEU A 298 -1.56 26.14 -10.05
N VAL A 299 -2.26 26.90 -10.91
CA VAL A 299 -2.95 26.36 -12.09
C VAL A 299 -1.96 25.80 -13.11
N ASP A 300 -0.85 26.52 -13.32
CA ASP A 300 0.19 26.07 -14.24
C ASP A 300 1.01 24.92 -13.64
N ARG A 301 0.99 24.78 -12.31
CA ARG A 301 1.62 23.68 -11.55
C ARG A 301 0.74 22.43 -11.48
N THR A 302 -0.55 22.53 -11.78
CA THR A 302 -1.44 21.37 -11.87
C THR A 302 -0.92 20.41 -12.92
N PHE A 303 -0.76 19.15 -12.53
CA PHE A 303 -0.11 18.13 -13.35
C PHE A 303 -0.75 16.76 -13.11
N LYS A 304 -0.66 15.89 -14.11
CA LYS A 304 -1.04 14.49 -14.01
C LYS A 304 0.06 13.63 -14.61
N THR A 305 0.75 12.88 -13.76
CA THR A 305 1.91 12.07 -14.17
C THR A 305 1.52 11.05 -15.24
N VAL A 306 0.30 10.49 -15.13
CA VAL A 306 -0.28 9.55 -16.09
C VAL A 306 -0.37 10.12 -17.51
N GLU A 307 -0.84 11.37 -17.63
CA GLU A 307 -1.04 12.01 -18.94
C GLU A 307 0.30 12.35 -19.58
N PHE A 308 1.23 12.89 -18.79
CA PHE A 308 2.60 13.16 -19.22
C PHE A 308 3.30 11.89 -19.71
N TYR A 309 3.26 10.82 -18.92
CA TYR A 309 3.90 9.56 -19.30
C TYR A 309 3.27 8.96 -20.55
N ARG A 310 1.93 9.00 -20.68
CA ARG A 310 1.23 8.49 -21.88
C ARG A 310 1.65 9.20 -23.16
N LYS A 311 1.94 10.51 -23.12
CA LYS A 311 2.43 11.26 -24.29
C LYS A 311 3.84 10.84 -24.72
N HIS A 312 4.69 10.45 -23.77
CA HIS A 312 6.12 10.20 -24.00
C HIS A 312 6.54 8.73 -23.80
N GLN A 313 5.60 7.80 -23.61
CA GLN A 313 5.88 6.40 -23.28
C GLN A 313 6.77 5.68 -24.31
N ASP A 314 6.70 6.09 -25.57
CA ASP A 314 7.47 5.47 -26.66
C ASP A 314 8.96 5.84 -26.62
N SER A 315 9.31 6.95 -25.97
CA SER A 315 10.69 7.46 -25.90
C SER A 315 11.24 7.53 -24.47
N MET A 316 10.41 7.23 -23.47
CA MET A 316 10.72 7.41 -22.06
C MET A 316 10.25 6.20 -21.24
N THR A 317 11.12 5.68 -20.37
CA THR A 317 10.80 4.53 -19.48
C THR A 317 11.17 4.86 -18.02
N PRO A 318 10.27 4.61 -17.04
CA PRO A 318 10.59 4.85 -15.63
C PRO A 318 11.67 3.87 -15.14
N ALA A 319 12.66 4.41 -14.45
CA ALA A 319 13.89 3.69 -14.11
C ALA A 319 14.27 3.80 -12.63
N GLY A 320 13.99 4.94 -11.99
CA GLY A 320 14.30 5.20 -10.59
C GLY A 320 13.11 5.80 -9.85
N LEU A 321 13.06 5.55 -8.55
CA LEU A 321 12.00 6.04 -7.66
C LEU A 321 12.60 6.35 -6.29
N ALA A 322 12.30 7.52 -5.75
CA ALA A 322 12.55 7.85 -4.34
C ALA A 322 11.42 8.74 -3.84
N PHE A 323 11.10 8.71 -2.55
CA PHE A 323 10.05 9.58 -2.02
C PHE A 323 10.23 9.82 -0.53
N PHE A 324 9.70 10.94 -0.04
CA PHE A 324 9.69 11.29 1.38
C PHE A 324 8.31 11.80 1.79
N GLN A 325 8.08 11.85 3.10
CA GLN A 325 6.87 12.42 3.68
C GLN A 325 7.17 13.78 4.29
N CYS A 326 6.34 14.77 3.97
CA CYS A 326 6.43 16.11 4.52
C CYS A 326 5.16 16.45 5.30
N GLN A 327 5.31 17.27 6.34
CA GLN A 327 4.21 17.80 7.13
C GLN A 327 4.40 19.32 7.25
N TRP A 328 3.31 20.04 7.44
CA TRP A 328 3.33 21.48 7.71
C TRP A 328 4.35 21.86 8.81
N ASP A 329 5.10 22.92 8.54
CA ASP A 329 5.93 23.64 9.49
C ASP A 329 5.74 25.16 9.33
N GLU A 330 6.40 25.96 10.18
CA GLU A 330 6.28 27.42 10.14
C GLU A 330 6.82 28.05 8.84
N SER A 331 7.71 27.37 8.12
CA SER A 331 8.27 27.87 6.85
C SER A 331 7.24 27.86 5.72
N VAL A 332 6.25 26.97 5.79
CA VAL A 332 5.16 26.88 4.81
C VAL A 332 4.33 28.17 4.77
N THR A 333 4.08 28.80 5.92
CA THR A 333 3.38 30.10 5.99
C THR A 333 4.11 31.17 5.16
N SER A 334 5.44 31.19 5.21
CA SER A 334 6.25 32.11 4.41
C SER A 334 6.17 31.80 2.91
N THR A 335 6.06 30.53 2.54
CA THR A 335 5.91 30.08 1.15
C THR A 335 4.56 30.52 0.56
N PHE A 336 3.46 30.37 1.31
CA PHE A 336 2.14 30.85 0.86
C PHE A 336 2.09 32.37 0.68
N HIS A 337 2.63 33.13 1.63
CA HIS A 337 2.56 34.59 1.60
C HIS A 337 3.56 35.24 0.64
N ASN A 338 4.81 34.79 0.62
CA ASN A 338 5.88 35.42 -0.15
C ASN A 338 6.03 34.83 -1.54
N THR A 339 5.95 33.50 -1.68
CA THR A 339 6.18 32.81 -2.95
C THR A 339 4.90 32.72 -3.77
N LEU A 340 3.81 32.21 -3.18
CA LEU A 340 2.53 32.01 -3.87
C LEU A 340 1.61 33.25 -3.83
N ASN A 341 1.94 34.26 -3.02
CA ASN A 341 1.16 35.49 -2.82
C ASN A 341 -0.34 35.22 -2.54
N MET A 342 -0.60 34.26 -1.65
CA MET A 342 -1.94 33.85 -1.27
C MET A 342 -2.09 33.70 0.25
N ARG A 343 -3.34 33.54 0.70
CA ARG A 343 -3.64 33.23 2.10
C ARG A 343 -3.43 31.75 2.35
N GLU A 344 -2.78 31.42 3.47
CA GLU A 344 -2.58 30.04 3.90
C GLU A 344 -3.93 29.38 4.23
N PRO A 345 -4.31 28.28 3.56
CA PRO A 345 -5.47 27.50 3.94
C PRO A 345 -5.16 26.64 5.17
N VAL A 346 -6.10 26.59 6.11
CA VAL A 346 -6.02 25.76 7.32
C VAL A 346 -7.19 24.80 7.35
N PHE A 347 -6.88 23.53 7.49
CA PHE A 347 -7.84 22.43 7.52
C PHE A 347 -7.95 21.87 8.94
N GLU A 348 -9.12 21.31 9.26
CA GLU A 348 -9.37 20.61 10.52
C GLU A 348 -10.04 19.27 10.23
N PHE A 349 -9.61 18.24 10.95
CA PHE A 349 -10.22 16.92 10.85
C PHE A 349 -11.53 16.87 11.65
N ILE A 350 -12.65 17.08 10.96
CA ILE A 350 -13.98 16.99 11.55
C ILE A 350 -14.44 15.53 11.54
N ARG A 351 -14.68 14.97 12.73
CA ARG A 351 -15.24 13.61 12.86
C ARG A 351 -16.73 13.61 12.50
N PRO A 352 -17.25 12.52 11.90
CA PRO A 352 -18.68 12.36 11.72
C PRO A 352 -19.42 12.55 13.05
N PRO A 353 -20.61 13.19 13.03
CA PRO A 353 -21.38 13.39 14.25
C PRO A 353 -21.75 12.03 14.86
N VAL A 354 -21.81 11.99 16.19
CA VAL A 354 -22.19 10.78 16.91
C VAL A 354 -23.62 10.41 16.52
N TYR A 355 -23.81 9.18 16.08
CA TYR A 355 -25.15 8.69 15.78
C TYR A 355 -26.00 8.60 17.06
N HIS A 356 -27.16 9.23 17.03
CA HIS A 356 -28.19 9.07 18.03
C HIS A 356 -29.45 8.50 17.37
N PRO A 357 -30.06 7.43 17.93
CA PRO A 357 -31.33 6.93 17.40
C PRO A 357 -32.41 8.00 17.52
N PRO A 358 -33.50 7.93 16.73
CA PRO A 358 -34.61 8.87 16.84
C PRO A 358 -35.12 8.99 18.28
N GLN A 359 -35.35 10.23 18.74
CA GLN A 359 -35.80 10.47 20.10
C GLN A 359 -37.22 9.90 20.28
N VAL A 360 -37.42 9.16 21.37
CA VAL A 360 -38.71 8.55 21.70
C VAL A 360 -39.33 9.32 22.86
N LYS A 361 -40.64 9.60 22.78
CA LYS A 361 -41.38 10.35 23.80
C LYS A 361 -41.27 9.72 25.20
N TYR A 362 -41.29 8.40 25.26
CA TYR A 362 -41.19 7.63 26.50
C TYR A 362 -39.99 6.68 26.42
N PRO A 363 -38.78 7.15 26.79
CA PRO A 363 -37.55 6.37 26.69
C PRO A 363 -37.46 5.35 27.84
N HIS A 364 -38.30 4.32 27.77
CA HIS A 364 -38.41 3.30 28.82
C HIS A 364 -37.06 2.62 29.09
N ARG A 365 -36.69 2.52 30.38
CA ARG A 365 -35.41 1.98 30.89
C ARG A 365 -34.14 2.72 30.43
N GLN A 366 -34.27 3.92 29.85
CA GLN A 366 -33.10 4.75 29.58
C GLN A 366 -32.71 5.57 30.82
N PRO A 367 -31.41 5.86 31.02
CA PRO A 367 -30.97 6.74 32.08
C PRO A 367 -31.41 8.18 31.83
N LEU A 368 -31.46 9.02 32.87
CA LEU A 368 -31.86 10.43 32.76
C LEU A 368 -30.99 11.22 31.74
N ARG A 369 -29.70 10.88 31.64
CA ARG A 369 -28.75 11.44 30.66
C ARG A 369 -29.13 11.18 29.19
N TYR A 370 -30.14 10.36 28.93
CA TYR A 370 -30.73 10.20 27.60
C TYR A 370 -31.21 11.54 27.03
N LEU A 371 -31.82 12.39 27.86
CA LEU A 371 -32.33 13.69 27.43
C LEU A 371 -31.20 14.64 27.02
N ASP A 372 -30.01 14.48 27.61
CA ASP A 372 -28.83 15.31 27.28
C ASP A 372 -28.31 15.03 25.86
N ARG A 373 -28.53 13.82 25.31
CA ARG A 373 -28.11 13.47 23.93
C ARG A 373 -28.81 14.32 22.86
N TYR A 374 -29.98 14.86 23.20
CA TYR A 374 -30.81 15.68 22.31
C TYR A 374 -30.92 17.12 22.83
N ARG A 375 -30.14 17.48 23.86
CA ARG A 375 -30.06 18.84 24.36
C ARG A 375 -28.96 19.53 23.55
N ASP A 376 -29.30 20.57 22.79
CA ASP A 376 -28.36 21.35 21.94
C ASP A 376 -27.33 22.17 22.75
N GLY A 377 -26.84 21.65 23.88
CA GLY A 377 -25.84 22.30 24.74
C GLY A 377 -26.35 23.51 25.55
N LYS A 378 -27.64 23.85 25.51
CA LYS A 378 -28.21 24.97 26.29
C LYS A 378 -28.23 24.66 27.79
N GLU A 379 -27.64 25.53 28.60
CA GLU A 379 -27.57 25.36 30.07
C GLU A 379 -28.94 25.54 30.74
N HIS A 380 -29.65 26.63 30.41
CA HIS A 380 -30.99 26.92 30.91
C HIS A 380 -31.87 27.50 29.81
N THR A 381 -33.14 27.09 29.77
CA THR A 381 -34.14 27.62 28.83
C THR A 381 -35.38 28.06 29.59
N TYR A 382 -35.69 29.36 29.53
CA TYR A 382 -36.86 29.96 30.21
C TYR A 382 -38.05 30.20 29.27
N GLY A 383 -37.90 29.99 27.96
CA GLY A 383 -39.02 30.05 27.02
C GLY A 383 -39.68 31.44 26.97
N ILE A 384 -40.93 31.54 27.39
CA ILE A 384 -41.74 32.78 27.40
C ILE A 384 -41.67 33.57 28.72
N TYR A 385 -40.95 33.06 29.73
CA TYR A 385 -40.79 33.68 31.04
C TYR A 385 -39.72 34.76 31.06
#